data_AF-A0A7C2JZV7-F1
#
_entry.id   AF-A0A7C2JZV7-F1
#
_cell.length_a   1.000
_cell.length_b   1.000
_cell.length_c   1.000
_cell.angle_alpha   90.00
_cell.angle_beta   90.00
_cell.angle_gamma   90.00
#
_symmetry.space_group_name_H-M   'P 1'
#
loop_
_entity.id
_entity.type
_entity.pdbx_description
1 polymer ?
#
loop_
_entity_poly.entity_id
_entity_poly.type
_entity_poly.pdbx_seq_one_letter_code
_entity_poly.pdbx_strand_id
1 'polypeptide(L)'
;MSPRRHLLFAYGLAALCAGWAIWTGVDCAIEGIHASFANEQTEIFAEMRAKAVGSGSYDAAQCLDGVVGYYPSGTKQVTGSRLDRIVERARGEAVAAIIAHLRQVTGEDWGDDPQAWIARYASGVGKP
;
A
#
# COMPACT_ATOMS: atom_id res chain seq x y z
N MET A 1 5.51 -28.56 52.31
CA MET A 1 6.04 -27.48 51.44
C MET A 1 5.81 -26.14 52.13
N SER A 2 6.74 -25.18 52.06
CA SER A 2 6.57 -23.90 52.74
C SER A 2 5.70 -22.94 51.90
N PRO A 3 4.78 -22.17 52.54
CA PRO A 3 3.87 -21.25 51.85
C PRO A 3 4.60 -20.20 50.99
N ARG A 4 5.85 -19.85 51.36
CA ARG A 4 6.71 -18.94 50.59
C ARG A 4 7.06 -19.46 49.19
N ARG A 5 7.25 -20.77 49.01
CA ARG A 5 7.55 -21.36 47.69
C ARG A 5 6.36 -21.28 46.74
N HIS A 6 5.14 -21.43 47.27
CA HIS A 6 3.91 -21.29 46.49
C HIS A 6 3.67 -19.84 46.05
N LEU A 7 3.95 -18.86 46.94
CA LEU A 7 3.84 -17.44 46.61
C LEU A 7 4.84 -17.03 45.53
N LEU A 8 6.12 -17.42 45.66
CA LEU A 8 7.14 -17.12 44.63
C LEU A 8 6.79 -17.72 43.27
N PHE A 9 6.25 -18.95 43.26
CA PHE A 9 5.79 -19.58 42.02
C PHE A 9 4.60 -18.84 41.41
N ALA A 10 3.62 -18.41 42.23
CA ALA A 10 2.48 -17.64 41.77
C ALA A 10 2.89 -16.28 41.16
N TYR A 11 3.82 -15.55 41.80
CA TYR A 11 4.34 -14.30 41.25
C TYR A 11 5.12 -14.52 39.95
N GLY A 12 5.91 -15.58 39.86
CA GLY A 12 6.62 -15.94 38.62
C GLY A 12 5.65 -16.23 37.46
N LEU A 13 4.60 -17.00 37.73
CA LEU A 13 3.57 -17.29 36.72
C LEU A 13 2.82 -16.01 36.29
N ALA A 14 2.45 -15.16 37.25
CA ALA A 14 1.77 -13.89 36.95
C ALA A 14 2.64 -12.97 36.08
N ALA A 15 3.95 -12.88 36.37
CA ALA A 15 4.89 -12.08 35.56
C ALA A 15 5.02 -12.62 34.13
N LEU A 16 5.07 -13.95 33.95
CA LEU A 16 5.10 -14.57 32.62
C LEU A 16 3.80 -14.31 31.84
N CYS A 17 2.64 -14.44 32.49
CA CYS A 17 1.35 -14.14 31.87
C CYS A 17 1.24 -12.66 31.48
N ALA A 18 1.70 -11.74 32.34
CA ALA A 18 1.71 -10.31 32.03
C ALA A 18 2.66 -10.00 30.86
N GLY A 19 3.86 -10.58 30.85
CA GLY A 19 4.82 -10.43 29.74
C GLY A 19 4.25 -10.94 28.42
N TRP A 20 3.61 -12.11 28.42
CA TRP A 20 2.92 -12.65 27.24
C TRP A 20 1.81 -11.71 26.75
N ALA A 21 0.94 -11.24 27.66
CA ALA A 21 -0.16 -10.36 27.31
C ALA A 21 0.33 -9.04 26.69
N ILE A 22 1.39 -8.44 27.26
CA ILE A 22 2.03 -7.23 26.73
C ILE A 22 2.58 -7.49 25.33
N TRP A 23 3.34 -8.57 25.14
CA TRP A 23 3.90 -8.95 23.85
C TRP A 23 2.81 -9.08 22.78
N THR A 24 1.76 -9.86 23.07
CA THR A 24 0.64 -10.05 22.13
C THR A 24 -0.10 -8.74 21.85
N GLY A 25 -0.26 -7.86 22.83
CA GLY A 25 -0.90 -6.57 22.64
C GLY A 25 -0.11 -5.65 21.71
N VAL A 26 1.21 -5.64 21.82
CA VAL A 26 2.11 -4.88 20.93
C VAL A 26 2.07 -5.44 19.51
N ASP A 27 2.17 -6.76 19.35
CA ASP A 27 2.13 -7.40 18.03
C ASP A 27 0.80 -7.09 17.31
N CYS A 28 -0.34 -7.23 17.99
CA CYS A 28 -1.64 -6.89 17.42
C CYS A 28 -1.74 -5.41 17.02
N ALA A 29 -1.16 -4.50 17.82
CA ALA A 29 -1.16 -3.07 17.49
C ALA A 29 -0.34 -2.77 16.23
N ILE A 30 0.83 -3.40 16.09
CA ILE A 30 1.69 -3.25 14.91
C ILE A 30 0.98 -3.79 13.66
N GLU A 31 0.36 -4.96 13.75
CA GLU A 31 -0.44 -5.51 12.64
C GLU A 31 -1.60 -4.60 12.24
N GLY A 32 -2.28 -3.98 13.23
CA GLY A 32 -3.33 -3.00 12.99
C GLY A 32 -2.82 -1.76 12.22
N ILE A 33 -1.64 -1.24 12.57
CA ILE A 33 -1.01 -0.13 11.86
C ILE A 33 -0.69 -0.51 10.41
N HIS A 34 -0.09 -1.68 10.19
CA HIS A 34 0.20 -2.17 8.84
C HIS A 34 -1.09 -2.36 8.03
N ALA A 35 -2.15 -2.91 8.62
CA ALA A 35 -3.43 -3.06 7.94
C ALA A 35 -4.03 -1.69 7.53
N SER A 36 -3.94 -0.68 8.41
CA SER A 36 -4.38 0.69 8.10
C SER A 36 -3.60 1.29 6.92
N PHE A 37 -2.28 1.14 6.88
CA PHE A 37 -1.48 1.63 5.76
C PHE A 37 -1.77 0.90 4.46
N ALA A 38 -2.07 -0.41 4.52
CA ALA A 38 -2.48 -1.15 3.32
C ALA A 38 -3.81 -0.59 2.79
N ASN A 39 -4.79 -0.38 3.68
CA ASN A 39 -6.09 0.14 3.33
C ASN A 39 -5.99 1.53 2.69
N GLU A 40 -5.27 2.46 3.32
CA GLU A 40 -5.06 3.82 2.83
C GLU A 40 -4.43 3.82 1.42
N GLN A 41 -3.37 3.04 1.20
CA GLN A 41 -2.73 2.95 -0.13
C GLN A 41 -3.70 2.41 -1.19
N THR A 42 -4.48 1.37 -0.86
CA THR A 42 -5.46 0.81 -1.81
C THR A 42 -6.59 1.79 -2.13
N GLU A 43 -7.02 2.60 -1.16
CA GLU A 43 -8.01 3.66 -1.37
C GLU A 43 -7.45 4.76 -2.28
N ILE A 44 -6.21 5.19 -2.05
CA ILE A 44 -5.55 6.21 -2.87
C ILE A 44 -5.37 5.72 -4.31
N PHE A 45 -5.01 4.46 -4.53
CA PHE A 45 -4.92 3.90 -5.88
C PHE A 45 -6.28 3.84 -6.57
N ALA A 46 -7.34 3.48 -5.83
CA ALA A 46 -8.71 3.47 -6.36
C ALA A 46 -9.17 4.89 -6.72
N GLU A 47 -8.87 5.89 -5.90
CA GLU A 47 -9.17 7.30 -6.16
C GLU A 47 -8.43 7.82 -7.40
N MET A 48 -7.11 7.58 -7.50
CA MET A 48 -6.30 8.00 -8.64
C MET A 48 -6.78 7.35 -9.94
N ARG A 49 -7.14 6.07 -9.90
CA ARG A 49 -7.77 5.38 -11.03
C ARG A 49 -9.09 6.04 -11.42
N ALA A 50 -9.97 6.29 -10.44
CA ALA A 50 -11.27 6.91 -10.70
C ALA A 50 -11.13 8.32 -11.28
N LYS A 51 -10.17 9.11 -10.79
CA LYS A 51 -9.86 10.45 -11.30
C LYS A 51 -9.30 10.40 -12.73
N ALA A 52 -8.44 9.42 -13.03
CA ALA A 52 -7.88 9.26 -14.36
C ALA A 52 -8.94 8.87 -15.39
N VAL A 53 -9.82 7.93 -15.06
CA VAL A 53 -10.89 7.45 -15.95
C VAL A 53 -11.91 8.56 -16.19
N GLY A 54 -11.91 9.10 -17.41
CA GLY A 54 -12.74 10.24 -17.82
C GLY A 54 -12.02 11.58 -17.85
N SER A 55 -10.74 11.62 -17.46
CA SER A 55 -9.89 12.80 -17.61
C SER A 55 -9.13 12.81 -18.94
N GLY A 56 -8.48 13.94 -19.26
CA GLY A 56 -7.58 14.06 -20.41
C GLY A 56 -6.25 13.33 -20.19
N SER A 57 -5.46 13.19 -21.26
CA SER A 57 -4.19 12.45 -21.22
C SER A 57 -3.18 13.00 -20.21
N TYR A 58 -3.09 14.32 -20.06
CA TYR A 58 -2.22 14.96 -19.07
C TYR A 58 -2.61 14.58 -17.63
N ASP A 59 -3.88 14.75 -17.27
CA ASP A 59 -4.38 14.47 -15.91
C ASP A 59 -4.31 12.98 -15.58
N ALA A 60 -4.62 12.11 -16.56
CA ALA A 60 -4.48 10.67 -16.41
C ALA A 60 -3.01 10.26 -16.21
N ALA A 61 -2.06 10.88 -16.91
CA ALA A 61 -0.64 10.61 -16.72
C ALA A 61 -0.09 11.14 -15.38
N GLN A 62 -0.62 12.27 -14.88
CA GLN A 62 -0.33 12.76 -13.53
C GLN A 62 -0.85 11.79 -12.45
N CYS A 63 -2.05 11.22 -12.65
CA CYS A 63 -2.57 10.18 -11.76
C CYS A 63 -1.70 8.91 -11.81
N LEU A 64 -1.23 8.53 -13.00
CA LEU A 64 -0.32 7.40 -13.19
C LEU A 64 1.00 7.59 -12.43
N ASP A 65 1.61 8.77 -12.56
CA ASP A 65 2.83 9.14 -11.82
C ASP A 65 2.61 9.09 -10.31
N GLY A 66 1.47 9.61 -9.86
CA GLY A 66 1.02 9.47 -8.47
C GLY A 66 0.98 8.01 -8.00
N VAL A 67 0.30 7.12 -8.73
CA VAL A 67 0.20 5.70 -8.36
C VAL A 67 1.55 5.00 -8.35
N VAL A 68 2.45 5.29 -9.29
CA VAL A 68 3.76 4.64 -9.37
C VAL A 68 4.70 5.14 -8.26
N GLY A 69 4.68 6.43 -7.96
CA GLY A 69 5.55 7.03 -6.94
C GLY A 69 5.07 6.88 -5.50
N TYR A 70 3.77 6.59 -5.29
CA TYR A 70 3.18 6.59 -3.95
C TYR A 70 3.59 5.34 -3.14
N TYR A 71 4.54 5.53 -2.22
CA TYR A 71 5.06 4.53 -1.26
C TYR A 71 5.24 3.12 -1.84
N PRO A 72 6.40 2.81 -2.45
CA PRO A 72 6.65 1.49 -3.01
C PRO A 72 6.69 0.40 -1.92
N SER A 73 6.58 -0.86 -2.36
CA SER A 73 6.84 -2.03 -1.51
C SER A 73 8.10 -1.86 -0.66
N GLY A 74 8.03 -2.27 0.61
CA GLY A 74 9.13 -2.13 1.57
C GLY A 74 9.14 -0.82 2.37
N THR A 75 8.30 0.17 2.03
CA THR A 75 8.27 1.45 2.76
C THR A 75 7.33 1.42 3.97
N LYS A 76 6.08 1.00 3.76
CA LYS A 76 5.05 0.89 4.82
C LYS A 76 4.72 -0.55 5.19
N GLN A 77 5.13 -1.49 4.35
CA GLN A 77 4.90 -2.92 4.52
C GLN A 77 6.20 -3.69 4.38
N VAL A 78 6.28 -4.82 5.07
CA VAL A 78 7.35 -5.79 4.83
C VAL A 78 7.19 -6.36 3.42
N THR A 79 8.21 -6.20 2.58
CA THR A 79 8.22 -6.72 1.21
C THR A 79 7.90 -8.22 1.19
N GLY A 80 6.98 -8.61 0.31
CA GLY A 80 6.53 -9.99 0.16
C GLY A 80 5.54 -10.46 1.24
N SER A 81 5.19 -9.62 2.21
CA SER A 81 4.12 -9.92 3.17
C SER A 81 2.75 -10.01 2.48
N ARG A 82 1.75 -10.53 3.19
CA ARG A 82 0.39 -10.63 2.64
C ARG A 82 -0.20 -9.25 2.33
N LEU A 83 0.00 -8.27 3.20
CA LEU A 83 -0.48 -6.90 3.01
C LEU A 83 0.24 -6.21 1.85
N ASP A 84 1.56 -6.38 1.76
CA ASP A 84 2.36 -5.89 0.64
C ASP A 84 1.85 -6.41 -0.71
N ARG A 85 1.60 -7.72 -0.81
CA ARG A 85 1.03 -8.32 -2.04
C ARG A 85 -0.37 -7.81 -2.39
N ILE A 86 -1.17 -7.43 -1.40
CA ILE A 86 -2.49 -6.81 -1.62
C ILE A 86 -2.32 -5.41 -2.20
N VAL A 87 -1.45 -4.60 -1.59
CA VAL A 87 -1.13 -3.24 -2.05
C VAL A 87 -0.59 -3.26 -3.47
N GLU A 88 0.40 -4.11 -3.77
CA GLU A 88 1.01 -4.17 -5.11
C GLU A 88 0.05 -4.73 -6.17
N ARG A 89 -0.89 -5.61 -5.80
CA ARG A 89 -1.98 -6.01 -6.70
C ARG A 89 -2.86 -4.82 -7.04
N ALA A 90 -3.31 -4.07 -6.04
CA ALA A 90 -4.15 -2.89 -6.25
C ALA A 90 -3.42 -1.81 -7.07
N ARG A 91 -2.11 -1.61 -6.85
CA ARG A 91 -1.27 -0.73 -7.66
C ARG A 91 -1.26 -1.19 -9.11
N GLY A 92 -0.99 -2.48 -9.36
CA GLY A 92 -0.99 -3.05 -10.71
C GLY A 92 -2.33 -2.89 -11.44
N GLU A 93 -3.44 -3.13 -10.75
CA GLU A 93 -4.80 -2.92 -11.28
C GLU A 93 -5.06 -1.46 -11.64
N ALA A 94 -4.65 -0.51 -10.78
CA ALA A 94 -4.78 0.91 -11.06
C ALA A 94 -3.91 1.35 -12.25
N VAL A 95 -2.63 0.95 -12.29
CA VAL A 95 -1.71 1.23 -13.39
C VAL A 95 -2.28 0.73 -14.72
N ALA A 96 -2.71 -0.54 -14.77
CA ALA A 96 -3.26 -1.12 -16.00
C ALA A 96 -4.52 -0.38 -16.48
N ALA A 97 -5.41 -0.01 -15.56
CA ALA A 97 -6.63 0.74 -15.89
C ALA A 97 -6.33 2.15 -16.43
N ILE A 98 -5.37 2.84 -15.82
CA ILE A 98 -4.98 4.19 -16.24
C ILE A 98 -4.29 4.14 -17.62
N ILE A 99 -3.40 3.17 -17.86
CA ILE A 99 -2.78 2.96 -19.17
C ILE A 99 -3.84 2.64 -20.24
N ALA A 100 -4.81 1.78 -19.93
CA ALA A 100 -5.90 1.47 -20.86
C ALA A 100 -6.71 2.72 -21.23
N HIS A 101 -7.01 3.58 -20.25
CA HIS A 101 -7.66 4.87 -20.49
C HIS A 101 -6.80 5.80 -21.35
N LEU A 102 -5.50 5.89 -21.08
CA LEU A 102 -4.56 6.68 -21.87
C LEU A 102 -4.52 6.22 -23.33
N ARG A 103 -4.45 4.91 -23.59
CA ARG A 103 -4.57 4.35 -24.94
C ARG A 103 -5.86 4.77 -25.63
N GLN A 104 -6.98 4.70 -24.91
CA GLN A 104 -8.29 5.05 -25.45
C GLN A 104 -8.39 6.53 -25.84
N VAL A 105 -7.90 7.44 -24.99
CA VAL A 105 -8.06 8.90 -25.23
C VAL A 105 -7.02 9.48 -26.18
N THR A 106 -5.87 8.83 -26.33
CA THR A 106 -4.78 9.31 -27.21
C THR A 106 -4.76 8.60 -28.56
N GLY A 107 -5.25 7.36 -28.64
CA GLY A 107 -5.10 6.50 -29.82
C GLY A 107 -3.67 5.99 -30.03
N GLU A 108 -2.76 6.23 -29.08
CA GLU A 108 -1.38 5.75 -29.10
C GLU A 108 -1.24 4.49 -28.24
N ASP A 109 -0.23 3.66 -28.51
CA ASP A 109 0.14 2.52 -27.64
C ASP A 109 1.62 2.54 -27.35
N TRP A 110 1.97 2.92 -26.12
CA TRP A 110 3.34 2.96 -25.60
C TRP A 110 3.70 1.71 -24.79
N GLY A 111 2.89 0.65 -24.88
CA GLY A 111 3.06 -0.57 -24.08
C GLY A 111 2.56 -0.42 -22.64
N ASP A 112 2.91 -1.38 -21.79
CA ASP A 112 2.43 -1.48 -20.41
C ASP A 112 3.39 -0.87 -19.37
N ASP A 113 4.51 -0.28 -19.82
CA ASP A 113 5.43 0.43 -18.93
C ASP A 113 4.86 1.81 -18.57
N PRO A 114 4.51 2.09 -17.30
CA PRO A 114 3.95 3.38 -16.92
C PRO A 114 4.93 4.54 -17.13
N GLN A 115 6.25 4.31 -17.08
CA GLN A 115 7.23 5.39 -17.24
C GLN A 115 7.20 6.01 -18.63
N ALA A 116 6.94 5.21 -19.68
CA ALA A 116 6.79 5.72 -21.04
C ALA A 116 5.60 6.68 -21.16
N TRP A 117 4.46 6.32 -20.56
CA TRP A 117 3.26 7.16 -20.52
C TRP A 117 3.45 8.44 -19.71
N ILE A 118 4.08 8.34 -18.53
CA ILE A 118 4.38 9.49 -17.67
C ILE A 118 5.31 10.46 -18.40
N ALA A 119 6.41 9.97 -18.98
CA ALA A 119 7.37 10.81 -19.70
C ALA A 119 6.70 11.56 -20.86
N ARG A 120 5.78 10.90 -21.59
CA ARG A 120 5.10 11.46 -22.76
C ARG A 120 4.07 12.54 -22.40
N TYR A 121 3.25 12.30 -21.37
CA TYR A 121 2.05 13.09 -21.13
C TYR A 121 2.08 13.89 -19.82
N ALA A 122 2.82 13.45 -18.78
CA ALA A 122 2.88 14.18 -17.51
C ALA A 122 3.84 15.38 -17.55
N SER A 123 4.85 15.36 -18.44
CA SER A 123 5.90 16.38 -18.55
C SER A 123 5.46 17.70 -19.20
N GLY A 124 4.22 17.80 -19.69
CA GLY A 124 3.67 19.03 -20.28
C GLY A 124 4.25 19.42 -21.65
N VAL A 125 5.12 18.61 -22.25
CA VAL A 125 5.81 18.89 -23.55
C VAL A 125 4.88 18.72 -24.77
N GLY A 126 3.58 18.58 -24.55
CA GLY A 126 2.57 18.43 -25.61
C GLY A 126 1.28 19.20 -25.36
N LYS A 127 1.34 20.35 -24.69
CA LYS A 127 0.20 21.29 -24.72
C LYS A 127 0.00 21.76 -26.16
N PRO A 128 -1.19 21.60 -26.77
CA PRO A 128 -1.54 22.41 -27.92
C PRO A 128 -1.59 23.90 -27.55
#